data_AF-A0A1G8CCE9-F1
#
_entry.id   AF-A0A1G8CCE9-F1
#
_cell.length_a   1.000
_cell.length_b   1.000
_cell.length_c   1.000
_cell.angle_alpha   90.00
_cell.angle_beta   90.00
_cell.angle_gamma   90.00
#
_symmetry.space_group_name_H-M   'P 1'
#
loop_
_entity.id
_entity.type
_entity.pdbx_description
1 polymer ?
#
loop_
_entity_poly.entity_id
_entity_poly.type
_entity_poly.pdbx_seq_one_letter_code
_entity_poly.pdbx_strand_id
1 'polypeptide(L)'
;MSRVELPRLCRHVTDLVRGRPVRLDDAECQVLQPFISMGLLEVQAADRPGAARRCRCHHPRLFEFHFYYRWLPQNAHLFRPQQSPPRNHS
;
A
#
# COMPACT_ATOMS: atom_id res chain seq x y z
N MET A 1 1.26 11.87 10.07
CA MET A 1 1.26 10.93 8.93
C MET A 1 0.22 9.86 9.21
N SER A 2 -0.73 9.62 8.30
CA SER A 2 -1.69 8.51 8.44
C SER A 2 -0.93 7.20 8.38
N ARG A 3 -1.14 6.30 9.34
CA ARG A 3 -0.44 5.02 9.41
C ARG A 3 -1.14 4.03 8.49
N VAL A 4 -0.42 3.53 7.48
CA VAL A 4 -0.93 2.47 6.61
C VAL A 4 -0.96 1.16 7.38
N GLU A 5 -2.11 0.49 7.40
CA GLU A 5 -2.27 -0.80 8.05
C GLU A 5 -2.00 -1.94 7.06
N LEU A 6 -1.16 -2.90 7.45
CA LEU A 6 -0.83 -4.04 6.60
C LEU A 6 -2.06 -4.82 6.12
N PRO A 7 -3.08 -5.12 6.95
CA PRO A 7 -4.27 -5.81 6.47
C PRO A 7 -5.01 -5.07 5.35
N ARG A 8 -5.12 -3.74 5.47
CA ARG A 8 -5.75 -2.90 4.45
C ARG A 8 -4.92 -2.90 3.16
N LEU A 9 -3.61 -2.74 3.28
CA LEU A 9 -2.71 -2.78 2.12
C LEU A 9 -2.77 -4.14 1.40
N CYS A 10 -2.73 -5.25 2.13
CA CYS A 10 -2.85 -6.59 1.57
C CYS A 10 -4.19 -6.81 0.84
N ARG A 11 -5.28 -6.22 1.35
CA ARG A 11 -6.58 -6.25 0.65
C ARG A 11 -6.49 -5.52 -0.69
N HIS A 12 -5.92 -4.31 -0.71
CA HIS A 12 -5.72 -3.57 -1.95
C HIS A 12 -4.86 -4.31 -2.95
N VAL A 13 -3.75 -4.91 -2.51
CA VAL A 13 -2.89 -5.75 -3.36
C VAL A 13 -3.68 -6.91 -3.94
N THR A 14 -4.46 -7.61 -3.12
CA THR A 14 -5.28 -8.74 -3.57
C THR A 14 -6.28 -8.31 -4.65
N ASP A 15 -6.96 -7.17 -4.45
CA ASP A 15 -7.91 -6.64 -5.42
C ASP A 15 -7.21 -6.24 -6.73
N LEU A 16 -6.05 -5.59 -6.65
CA LEU A 16 -5.23 -5.21 -7.80
C LEU A 16 -4.75 -6.44 -8.60
N VAL A 17 -4.30 -7.50 -7.91
CA VAL A 17 -3.91 -8.78 -8.54
C VAL A 17 -5.11 -9.46 -9.22
N ARG A 18 -6.33 -9.22 -8.74
CA ARG A 18 -7.57 -9.67 -9.39
C ARG A 18 -8.04 -8.75 -10.52
N GLY A 19 -7.27 -7.72 -10.87
CA GLY A 19 -7.63 -6.74 -11.89
C GLY A 19 -8.70 -5.74 -11.45
N ARG A 20 -9.01 -5.66 -10.15
CA ARG A 20 -9.99 -4.71 -9.61
C ARG A 20 -9.28 -3.40 -9.25
N PRO A 21 -9.73 -2.25 -9.80
CA PRO A 21 -9.19 -0.96 -9.41
C PRO A 21 -9.47 -0.67 -7.94
N VAL A 22 -8.51 -0.06 -7.25
CA VAL A 22 -8.65 0.35 -5.84
C VAL A 22 -8.48 1.85 -5.71
N ARG A 23 -8.89 2.41 -4.57
CA ARG A 23 -8.61 3.81 -4.21
C ARG A 23 -7.54 3.81 -3.13
N LEU A 24 -6.47 4.56 -3.36
CA LEU A 24 -5.34 4.70 -2.46
C LEU A 24 -5.31 6.12 -1.90
N ASP A 25 -5.10 6.27 -0.60
CA ASP A 25 -4.72 7.55 -0.03
C ASP A 25 -3.24 7.88 -0.28
N ASP A 26 -2.80 9.07 0.15
CA ASP A 26 -1.43 9.53 -0.11
C ASP A 26 -0.37 8.65 0.57
N ALA A 27 -0.66 8.13 1.77
CA ALA A 27 0.28 7.29 2.50
C ALA A 27 0.40 5.91 1.81
N GLU A 28 -0.72 5.35 1.35
CA GLU A 28 -0.74 4.10 0.56
C GLU A 28 0.00 4.27 -0.77
N CYS A 29 -0.18 5.42 -1.44
CA CYS A 29 0.56 5.73 -2.67
C CYS A 29 2.07 5.77 -2.42
N GLN A 30 2.51 6.39 -1.32
CA GLN A 30 3.94 6.43 -0.95
C GLN A 30 4.49 5.04 -0.69
N VAL A 31 3.75 4.19 0.03
CA VAL A 31 4.17 2.80 0.30
C VAL A 31 4.28 1.99 -0.99
N LEU A 32 3.36 2.18 -1.93
CA LEU A 32 3.34 1.47 -3.21
C LEU A 32 4.19 2.15 -4.30
N GLN A 33 4.86 3.27 -3.99
CA GLN A 33 5.65 4.04 -4.94
C GLN A 33 6.69 3.21 -5.72
N PRO A 34 7.40 2.23 -5.12
CA PRO A 34 8.33 1.40 -5.89
C PRO A 34 7.67 0.66 -7.06
N PHE A 35 6.44 0.17 -6.87
CA PHE A 35 5.71 -0.57 -7.91
C PHE A 35 5.10 0.37 -8.96
N ILE A 36 4.76 1.60 -8.56
CA ILE A 36 4.34 2.66 -9.49
C ILE A 36 5.52 3.05 -10.38
N SER A 37 6.69 3.30 -9.79
CA SER A 37 7.91 3.66 -10.53
C SER A 37 8.43 2.53 -11.44
N MET A 38 8.19 1.27 -11.09
CA MET A 38 8.47 0.11 -11.97
C MET A 38 7.45 -0.08 -13.09
N GLY A 39 6.34 0.67 -13.11
CA GLY A 39 5.26 0.51 -14.09
C GLY A 39 4.34 -0.69 -13.84
N LEU A 40 4.42 -1.33 -12.66
CA LEU A 40 3.54 -2.44 -12.30
C LEU A 40 2.14 -1.95 -11.88
N LEU A 41 2.09 -0.75 -11.31
CA LEU A 41 0.88 -0.05 -10.92
C LEU A 41 0.77 1.27 -11.67
N GLU A 42 -0.43 1.59 -12.11
CA GLU A 42 -0.79 2.91 -12.64
C GLU A 42 -1.72 3.59 -11.63
N VAL A 43 -1.40 4.84 -11.30
CA VAL A 43 -2.19 5.66 -10.39
C VAL A 43 -2.67 6.88 -11.16
N GLN A 44 -3.98 7.02 -11.27
CA GLN A 44 -4.61 8.18 -11.90
C GLN A 44 -4.49 9.39 -10.99
N ALA A 45 -4.31 10.57 -11.60
CA ALA A 45 -4.31 11.84 -10.87
C ALA A 45 -5.62 11.98 -10.08
N ALA A 46 -5.52 12.56 -8.88
CA ALA A 46 -6.69 12.87 -8.08
C ALA A 46 -7.43 14.06 -8.70
N ASP A 47 -8.76 14.04 -8.69
CA ASP A 47 -9.58 15.18 -9.12
C ASP A 47 -9.36 16.42 -8.23
N ARG A 48 -8.93 16.22 -6.98
CA ARG A 48 -8.65 17.27 -5.99
C ARG A 48 -7.46 16.90 -5.10
N PRO A 49 -6.70 17.89 -4.59
CA PRO A 49 -5.64 17.64 -3.60
C PRO A 49 -6.19 16.90 -2.37
N GLY A 50 -5.51 15.84 -1.94
CA GLY A 50 -5.90 15.02 -0.78
C GLY A 50 -7.04 14.01 -1.05
N ALA A 51 -7.60 13.96 -2.27
CA ALA A 51 -8.55 12.92 -2.62
C ALA A 51 -7.85 11.60 -2.93
N ALA A 52 -8.50 10.48 -2.59
CA ALA A 52 -7.97 9.15 -2.87
C ALA A 52 -7.83 8.93 -4.39
N ARG A 53 -6.67 8.41 -4.79
CA ARG A 53 -6.30 8.19 -6.19
C ARG A 53 -6.69 6.81 -6.65
N ARG A 54 -7.18 6.69 -7.89
CA ARG A 54 -7.54 5.39 -8.46
C ARG A 54 -6.28 4.68 -8.94
N CYS A 55 -6.08 3.46 -8.47
CA CYS A 55 -4.95 2.61 -8.85
C CYS A 55 -5.42 1.37 -9.62
N ARG A 56 -4.63 0.95 -10.61
CA ARG A 56 -4.81 -0.27 -11.40
C ARG A 56 -3.47 -1.00 -11.52
N CYS A 57 -3.52 -2.31 -11.78
CA CYS A 57 -2.34 -3.13 -12.01
C CYS A 57 -2.29 -3.60 -13.46
N HIS A 58 -1.13 -3.44 -14.11
CA HIS A 58 -0.91 -3.89 -15.49
C HIS A 58 -0.38 -5.31 -15.58
N HIS A 59 0.41 -5.72 -14.59
CA HIS A 59 1.08 -7.01 -14.57
C HIS A 59 0.77 -7.77 -13.27
N PRO A 60 -0.45 -8.32 -13.10
CA PRO A 60 -0.89 -8.89 -11.82
C PRO A 60 0.05 -9.92 -11.20
N ARG A 61 0.55 -10.86 -12.01
CA ARG A 61 1.46 -11.92 -11.53
C ARG A 61 2.82 -11.38 -11.12
N LEU A 62 3.36 -10.44 -11.89
CA LEU A 62 4.65 -9.83 -11.57
C LEU A 62 4.53 -8.94 -10.33
N PHE A 63 3.43 -8.18 -10.23
CA PHE A 63 3.13 -7.38 -9.05
C PHE A 63 2.95 -8.23 -7.78
N GLU A 64 2.15 -9.29 -7.85
CA GLU A 64 1.96 -10.25 -6.75
C GLU A 64 3.30 -10.81 -6.27
N PHE A 65 4.15 -11.26 -7.21
CA PHE A 65 5.47 -11.77 -6.91
C PHE A 65 6.35 -10.72 -6.21
N HIS A 66 6.46 -9.53 -6.80
CA HIS A 66 7.30 -8.46 -6.24
C HIS A 66 6.79 -7.98 -4.87
N PHE A 67 5.47 -7.88 -4.69
CA PHE A 67 4.90 -7.43 -3.42
C PHE A 67 5.12 -8.46 -2.32
N TYR A 68 4.62 -9.69 -2.48
CA TYR A 68 4.60 -10.67 -1.38
C TYR A 68 5.95 -11.33 -1.14
N TYR A 69 6.75 -11.56 -2.18
CA TYR A 69 7.97 -12.37 -2.06
C TYR A 69 9.25 -11.55 -2.01
N ARG A 70 9.22 -10.26 -2.40
CA ARG A 70 10.40 -9.39 -2.36
C ARG A 70 10.23 -8.22 -1.40
N TRP A 71 9.21 -7.41 -1.62
CA TRP A 71 9.07 -6.15 -0.90
C TRP A 71 8.56 -6.33 0.53
N LEU A 72 7.47 -7.08 0.73
CA LEU A 72 6.84 -7.22 2.04
C LEU A 72 7.80 -7.82 3.10
N PRO A 73 8.56 -8.90 2.83
CA PRO A 73 9.51 -9.44 3.81
C PRO A 73 10.56 -8.42 4.27
N GLN A 74 11.01 -7.55 3.35
CA GLN A 74 12.01 -6.51 3.64
C GLN A 74 11.42 -5.32 4.39
N ASN A 75 10.12 -5.05 4.21
CA ASN A 75 9.44 -3.84 4.69
C ASN A 75 8.41 -4.12 5.79
N ALA A 76 8.30 -5.36 6.29
CA ALA A 76 7.33 -5.73 7.32
C ALA A 76 7.46 -4.89 8.60
N HIS A 77 8.67 -4.39 8.90
CA HIS A 77 8.94 -3.53 10.05
C HIS A 77 8.15 -2.21 10.02
N LEU A 78 7.77 -1.70 8.83
CA LEU A 78 6.98 -0.47 8.66
C LEU A 78 5.58 -0.58 9.27
N PHE A 79 5.06 -1.80 9.44
CA PHE A 79 3.69 -2.04 9.88
C PHE A 79 3.58 -2.43 11.35
N ARG A 80 4.71 -2.55 12.07
CA ARG A 80 4.71 -3.01 13.46
C ARG A 80 3.83 -2.13 14.34
N PRO A 81 2.99 -2.71 15.23
CA PRO A 81 2.28 -1.96 16.25
C PRO A 81 3.28 -1.09 17.02
N GLN A 82 3.07 0.24 17.05
CA GLN A 82 3.73 1.05 18.07
C GLN A 82 3.27 0.52 19.41
N GLN A 83 4.20 -0.05 20.18
CA GLN A 83 3.95 -0.36 21.58
C GLN A 83 3.62 0.98 22.26
N SER A 84 2.39 1.13 22.73
CA SER A 84 2.04 2.27 23.57
C SER A 84 2.95 2.23 24.80
N PRO A 85 3.57 3.35 25.23
CA PRO A 85 4.32 3.35 26.48
C PRO A 85 3.39 2.89 27.62
N PRO A 86 3.91 2.16 28.61
CA PRO A 86 3.09 1.70 29.73
C PRO A 86 2.41 2.92 30.36
N ARG A 87 1.07 2.87 30.45
CA ARG A 87 0.32 3.83 31.25
C ARG A 87 0.74 3.61 32.70
N ASN A 88 1.66 4.43 33.19
CA ASN A 88 1.92 4.54 34.62
C ASN A 88 0.62 5.03 35.26
N HIS A 89 -0.07 4.12 35.94
CA HIS A 89 -1.08 4.47 36.92
C HIS A 89 -0.33 4.89 38.17
N SER A 90 -0.20 6.22 38.35
CA SER A 90 0.12 6.84 39.63
C SER A 90 -1.15 7.08 40.43
#